data_AF-X1BW18-F1
#
_entry.id   AF-X1BW18-F1
#
_cell.length_a   1.000
_cell.length_b   1.000
_cell.length_c   1.000
_cell.angle_alpha   90.00
_cell.angle_beta   90.00
_cell.angle_gamma   90.00
#
_symmetry.space_group_name_H-M   'P 1'
#
loop_
_entity.id
_entity.type
_entity.pdbx_description
1 polymer ?
#
loop_
_entity_poly.entity_id
_entity_poly.type
_entity_poly.pdbx_seq_one_letter_code
_entity_poly.pdbx_strand_id
1 'polypeptide(L)'
;MVDSDDNIIENNLIHDNVEDGIYLNHGNDYNNISGNIISNNWYALRLWGSSNNIVTENVFNDTQYWAVSLSQSSDNNQLYHNSFLDNTNNGWDESINTWDNGYPSGGNYWDDYTGIDNYHGVNQDIPGSDGMGDTPYPISGGNNQDNYPLMETFTGFYYDDFEDGTLDKWNIILGDWEVLTEPSGNHIAHLNIASEEGRRMVSKETIDDNVIITAEIKDF
;
A
#
# COMPACT_ATOMS: atom_id res chain seq x y z
N MET A 1 -13.06 -6.54 -17.91
CA MET A 1 -12.81 -7.99 -17.79
C MET A 1 -14.15 -8.68 -17.64
N VAL A 2 -14.37 -9.83 -18.25
CA VAL A 2 -15.60 -10.65 -18.10
C VAL A 2 -15.28 -11.68 -17.02
N ASP A 3 -16.08 -11.76 -15.94
CA ASP A 3 -15.99 -12.69 -14.80
C ASP A 3 -14.63 -13.39 -14.65
N SER A 4 -13.74 -12.79 -13.87
CA SER A 4 -12.45 -13.37 -13.52
C SER A 4 -12.32 -13.34 -12.00
N ASP A 5 -12.68 -14.47 -11.39
CA ASP A 5 -12.46 -14.73 -9.97
C ASP A 5 -11.06 -15.34 -9.78
N ASP A 6 -10.58 -15.36 -8.52
CA ASP A 6 -9.36 -16.06 -8.11
C ASP A 6 -8.07 -15.57 -8.81
N ASN A 7 -7.99 -14.29 -9.16
CA ASN A 7 -6.77 -13.71 -9.75
C ASN A 7 -5.89 -13.09 -8.67
N ILE A 8 -4.59 -13.07 -8.96
CA ILE A 8 -3.57 -12.39 -8.17
C ILE A 8 -3.03 -11.24 -9.01
N ILE A 9 -3.20 -10.02 -8.52
CA ILE A 9 -2.64 -8.79 -9.08
C ILE A 9 -1.61 -8.29 -8.08
N GLU A 10 -0.34 -8.65 -8.28
CA GLU A 10 0.71 -8.35 -7.31
C GLU A 10 1.96 -7.72 -7.89
N ASN A 11 2.61 -6.85 -7.11
CA ASN A 11 3.92 -6.26 -7.41
C ASN A 11 3.98 -5.49 -8.74
N ASN A 12 2.88 -4.82 -9.11
CA ASN A 12 2.80 -3.99 -10.32
C ASN A 12 3.02 -2.51 -10.01
N LEU A 13 3.57 -1.79 -10.99
CA LEU A 13 3.57 -0.34 -11.05
C LEU A 13 2.49 0.09 -12.06
N ILE A 14 1.42 0.73 -11.58
CA ILE A 14 0.24 1.09 -12.37
C ILE A 14 0.02 2.60 -12.25
N HIS A 15 0.38 3.33 -13.31
CA HIS A 15 0.36 4.78 -13.26
C HIS A 15 -0.12 5.43 -14.56
N ASP A 16 -0.53 6.69 -14.44
CA ASP A 16 -0.90 7.57 -15.56
C ASP A 16 -2.02 7.01 -16.47
N ASN A 17 -2.95 6.25 -15.90
CA ASN A 17 -4.15 5.84 -16.62
C ASN A 17 -5.19 6.97 -16.58
N VAL A 18 -5.89 7.14 -17.71
CA VAL A 18 -6.85 8.23 -17.89
C VAL A 18 -8.06 8.13 -16.94
N GLU A 19 -8.43 6.92 -16.52
CA GLU A 19 -9.56 6.69 -15.61
C GLU A 19 -9.13 5.82 -14.42
N ASP A 20 -9.20 4.50 -14.55
CA ASP A 20 -8.88 3.58 -13.47
C ASP A 20 -7.46 2.99 -13.61
N GLY A 21 -6.73 2.85 -12.51
CA GLY A 21 -5.54 2.00 -12.45
C GLY A 21 -5.94 0.52 -12.51
N ILE A 22 -6.75 0.08 -11.53
CA ILE A 22 -7.37 -1.25 -11.49
C ILE A 22 -8.88 -1.09 -11.41
N TYR A 23 -9.60 -1.80 -12.29
CA TYR A 23 -11.06 -1.83 -12.30
C TYR A 23 -11.59 -3.27 -12.25
N LEU A 24 -12.23 -3.62 -11.14
CA LEU A 24 -13.00 -4.85 -10.95
C LEU A 24 -14.48 -4.55 -11.14
N ASN A 25 -15.09 -5.20 -12.13
CA ASN A 25 -16.45 -4.88 -12.56
C ASN A 25 -17.35 -6.10 -12.69
N HIS A 26 -18.46 -6.12 -11.96
CA HIS A 26 -19.50 -7.14 -11.99
C HIS A 26 -18.97 -8.57 -11.89
N GLY A 27 -18.93 -9.11 -10.67
CA GLY A 27 -18.60 -10.52 -10.44
C GLY A 27 -17.14 -10.85 -10.70
N ASN A 28 -16.21 -9.93 -10.36
CA ASN A 28 -14.80 -10.30 -10.18
C ASN A 28 -14.55 -10.41 -8.68
N ASP A 29 -14.87 -11.57 -8.16
CA ASP A 29 -14.83 -11.87 -6.74
C ASP A 29 -13.55 -12.65 -6.39
N TYR A 30 -13.17 -12.70 -5.12
CA TYR A 30 -12.06 -13.54 -4.65
C TYR A 30 -10.68 -13.22 -5.27
N ASN A 31 -10.45 -11.99 -5.72
CA ASN A 31 -9.15 -11.56 -6.21
C ASN A 31 -8.27 -11.06 -5.05
N ASN A 32 -6.97 -11.28 -5.18
CA ASN A 32 -5.94 -10.73 -4.30
C ASN A 32 -5.18 -9.61 -5.02
N ILE A 33 -5.23 -8.40 -4.48
CA ILE A 33 -4.54 -7.22 -5.01
C ILE A 33 -3.51 -6.80 -3.96
N SER A 34 -2.23 -7.07 -4.20
CA SER A 34 -1.21 -6.83 -3.18
C SER A 34 0.15 -6.33 -3.65
N GLY A 35 0.81 -5.48 -2.87
CA GLY A 35 2.17 -5.03 -3.20
C GLY A 35 2.26 -4.14 -4.44
N ASN A 36 1.14 -3.56 -4.91
CA ASN A 36 1.15 -2.70 -6.09
C ASN A 36 1.39 -1.24 -5.69
N ILE A 37 2.05 -0.49 -6.57
CA ILE A 37 2.13 0.97 -6.50
C ILE A 37 1.19 1.52 -7.58
N ILE A 38 0.14 2.20 -7.17
CA ILE A 38 -0.94 2.64 -8.06
C ILE A 38 -1.10 4.16 -7.93
N SER A 39 -0.62 4.89 -8.93
CA SER A 39 -0.40 6.34 -8.83
C SER A 39 -0.93 7.15 -10.01
N ASN A 40 -1.20 8.45 -9.83
CA ASN A 40 -1.56 9.36 -10.93
C ASN A 40 -2.76 8.91 -11.78
N ASN A 41 -3.72 8.20 -11.19
CA ASN A 41 -4.96 7.77 -11.87
C ASN A 41 -6.15 8.61 -11.39
N TRP A 42 -7.26 8.62 -12.13
CA TRP A 42 -8.50 9.25 -11.65
C TRP A 42 -9.09 8.46 -10.48
N TYR A 43 -9.21 7.14 -10.65
CA TYR A 43 -9.36 6.17 -9.59
C TYR A 43 -8.14 5.25 -9.57
N ALA A 44 -7.50 5.02 -8.41
CA ALA A 44 -6.44 4.01 -8.39
C ALA A 44 -7.02 2.58 -8.41
N LEU A 45 -7.99 2.30 -7.54
CA LEU A 45 -8.72 1.03 -7.51
C LEU A 45 -10.23 1.28 -7.44
N ARG A 46 -10.98 0.72 -8.39
CA ARG A 46 -12.44 0.77 -8.40
C ARG A 46 -13.03 -0.64 -8.39
N LEU A 47 -13.88 -0.91 -7.41
CA LEU A 47 -14.72 -2.11 -7.32
C LEU A 47 -16.18 -1.71 -7.55
N TRP A 48 -16.78 -2.31 -8.58
CA TRP A 48 -18.16 -2.07 -8.97
C TRP A 48 -18.89 -3.41 -9.04
N GLY A 49 -19.74 -3.71 -8.06
CA GLY A 49 -20.40 -5.00 -7.93
C GLY A 49 -19.44 -6.19 -7.91
N SER A 50 -18.35 -6.08 -7.14
CA SER A 50 -17.31 -7.11 -6.98
C SER A 50 -17.02 -7.31 -5.49
N SER A 51 -17.08 -8.55 -5.02
CA SER A 51 -17.15 -8.92 -3.62
C SER A 51 -16.04 -9.88 -3.20
N ASN A 52 -15.77 -10.01 -1.90
CA ASN A 52 -14.80 -10.97 -1.36
C ASN A 52 -13.36 -10.83 -1.87
N ASN A 53 -12.95 -9.63 -2.31
CA ASN A 53 -11.56 -9.36 -2.70
C ASN A 53 -10.72 -8.95 -1.49
N ILE A 54 -9.41 -9.19 -1.56
CA ILE A 54 -8.42 -8.81 -0.55
C ILE A 54 -7.48 -7.78 -1.19
N VAL A 55 -7.32 -6.64 -0.52
CA VAL A 55 -6.48 -5.52 -0.99
C VAL A 55 -5.50 -5.17 0.13
N THR A 56 -4.23 -5.54 -0.03
CA THR A 56 -3.23 -5.42 1.04
C THR A 56 -1.88 -4.97 0.56
N GLU A 57 -1.12 -4.25 1.38
CA GLU A 57 0.28 -3.89 1.07
C GLU A 57 0.44 -3.05 -0.22
N ASN A 58 -0.62 -2.38 -0.69
CA ASN A 58 -0.55 -1.49 -1.83
C ASN A 58 -0.21 -0.06 -1.40
N VAL A 59 0.44 0.67 -2.28
CA VAL A 59 0.63 2.13 -2.17
C VAL A 59 -0.30 2.79 -3.17
N PHE A 60 -1.24 3.59 -2.68
CA PHE A 60 -2.13 4.41 -3.48
C PHE A 60 -1.71 5.87 -3.34
N ASN A 61 -1.22 6.48 -4.40
CA ASN A 61 -0.73 7.86 -4.33
C ASN A 61 -1.13 8.78 -5.47
N ASP A 62 -1.17 10.08 -5.20
CA ASP A 62 -1.38 11.14 -6.19
C ASP A 62 -2.63 10.93 -7.08
N THR A 63 -3.72 10.38 -6.52
CA THR A 63 -4.96 10.19 -7.29
C THR A 63 -5.77 11.47 -7.44
N GLN A 64 -6.38 11.62 -8.61
CA GLN A 64 -7.10 12.86 -8.98
C GLN A 64 -8.55 12.89 -8.49
N TYR A 65 -9.13 11.76 -8.08
CA TYR A 65 -10.49 11.70 -7.54
C TYR A 65 -10.60 10.81 -6.30
N TRP A 66 -10.59 9.48 -6.43
CA TRP A 66 -10.57 8.58 -5.26
C TRP A 66 -9.45 7.55 -5.38
N ALA A 67 -8.67 7.35 -4.34
CA ALA A 67 -7.66 6.30 -4.32
C ALA A 67 -8.34 4.94 -4.45
N VAL A 68 -9.30 4.67 -3.58
CA VAL A 68 -10.10 3.43 -3.61
C VAL A 68 -11.59 3.75 -3.57
N SER A 69 -12.38 3.12 -4.46
CA SER A 69 -13.84 3.29 -4.53
C SER A 69 -14.57 1.95 -4.60
N LEU A 70 -15.41 1.65 -3.62
CA LEU A 70 -16.25 0.45 -3.53
C LEU A 70 -17.74 0.85 -3.64
N SER A 71 -18.40 0.35 -4.68
CA SER A 71 -19.77 0.73 -5.00
C SER A 71 -20.58 -0.43 -5.57
N GLN A 72 -21.90 -0.25 -5.64
CA GLN A 72 -22.80 -1.15 -6.37
C GLN A 72 -22.81 -2.59 -5.85
N SER A 73 -22.96 -2.76 -4.52
CA SER A 73 -22.94 -4.07 -3.85
C SER A 73 -21.59 -4.78 -4.00
N SER A 74 -20.51 -4.04 -3.78
CA SER A 74 -19.16 -4.59 -3.65
C SER A 74 -18.92 -4.90 -2.18
N ASP A 75 -19.44 -6.03 -1.70
CA ASP A 75 -19.49 -6.38 -0.29
C ASP A 75 -18.40 -7.40 0.11
N ASN A 76 -18.09 -7.46 1.40
CA ASN A 76 -17.14 -8.39 2.01
C ASN A 76 -15.71 -8.31 1.46
N ASN A 77 -15.32 -7.16 0.91
CA ASN A 77 -13.93 -6.90 0.57
C ASN A 77 -13.15 -6.51 1.83
N GLN A 78 -11.88 -6.89 1.88
CA GLN A 78 -10.99 -6.65 3.01
C GLN A 78 -9.81 -5.80 2.55
N LEU A 79 -9.66 -4.62 3.15
CA LEU A 79 -8.64 -3.63 2.78
C LEU A 79 -7.84 -3.25 4.01
N TYR A 80 -6.61 -3.73 4.14
CA TYR A 80 -5.76 -3.45 5.29
C TYR A 80 -4.29 -3.44 4.89
N HIS A 81 -3.43 -2.80 5.69
CA HIS A 81 -2.00 -2.68 5.43
C HIS A 81 -1.64 -1.98 4.11
N ASN A 82 -2.53 -1.14 3.59
CA ASN A 82 -2.23 -0.27 2.45
C ASN A 82 -1.71 1.09 2.94
N SER A 83 -1.05 1.84 2.07
CA SER A 83 -0.60 3.22 2.32
C SER A 83 -1.29 4.17 1.35
N PHE A 84 -2.00 5.16 1.88
CA PHE A 84 -2.69 6.20 1.13
C PHE A 84 -1.92 7.52 1.28
N LEU A 85 -1.38 8.04 0.17
CA LEU A 85 -0.46 9.19 0.15
C LEU A 85 -0.89 10.24 -0.87
N ASP A 86 -0.99 11.50 -0.48
CA ASP A 86 -1.19 12.66 -1.36
C ASP A 86 -2.38 12.51 -2.33
N ASN A 87 -3.42 11.78 -1.92
CA ASN A 87 -4.61 11.57 -2.75
C ASN A 87 -5.59 12.72 -2.60
N THR A 88 -6.33 13.03 -3.67
CA THR A 88 -7.43 14.01 -3.59
C THR A 88 -8.50 13.56 -2.61
N ASN A 89 -8.84 12.26 -2.65
CA ASN A 89 -9.64 11.61 -1.62
C ASN A 89 -9.19 10.16 -1.43
N ASN A 90 -9.05 9.70 -0.18
CA ASN A 90 -8.46 8.39 0.12
C ASN A 90 -9.39 7.20 -0.18
N GLY A 91 -10.61 7.18 0.37
CA GLY A 91 -11.52 6.03 0.24
C GLY A 91 -12.99 6.41 0.18
N TRP A 92 -13.71 5.84 -0.80
CA TRP A 92 -15.17 5.86 -0.89
C TRP A 92 -15.73 4.45 -0.79
N ASP A 93 -16.69 4.26 0.11
CA ASP A 93 -17.31 2.97 0.34
C ASP A 93 -18.77 3.13 0.80
N GLU A 94 -19.69 2.81 -0.11
CA GLU A 94 -21.14 2.76 0.16
C GLU A 94 -21.65 1.34 0.44
N SER A 95 -20.75 0.34 0.48
CA SER A 95 -21.04 -1.08 0.61
C SER A 95 -20.64 -1.59 2.01
N ILE A 96 -20.65 -2.91 2.23
CA ILE A 96 -20.29 -3.52 3.52
C ILE A 96 -18.88 -4.14 3.42
N ASN A 97 -17.84 -3.42 3.85
CA ASN A 97 -16.45 -3.87 3.75
C ASN A 97 -15.67 -3.57 5.03
N THR A 98 -14.49 -4.18 5.17
CA THR A 98 -13.58 -3.94 6.30
C THR A 98 -12.33 -3.22 5.83
N TRP A 99 -11.97 -2.14 6.51
CA TRP A 99 -10.79 -1.32 6.24
C TRP A 99 -9.66 -1.50 7.26
N ASP A 100 -9.74 -2.57 8.06
CA ASP A 100 -8.70 -3.01 8.98
C ASP A 100 -8.77 -4.52 9.15
N ASN A 101 -7.71 -5.11 9.73
CA ASN A 101 -7.65 -6.54 10.05
C ASN A 101 -7.75 -6.80 11.57
N GLY A 102 -8.36 -5.87 12.30
CA GLY A 102 -8.52 -5.94 13.74
C GLY A 102 -7.22 -5.80 14.53
N TYR A 103 -7.34 -5.72 15.85
CA TYR A 103 -6.20 -5.72 16.77
C TYR A 103 -5.65 -7.16 16.97
N PRO A 104 -4.32 -7.36 17.00
CA PRO A 104 -3.25 -6.37 16.89
C PRO A 104 -2.71 -6.20 15.47
N SER A 105 -3.41 -6.68 14.44
CA SER A 105 -2.94 -6.60 13.06
C SER A 105 -2.89 -5.16 12.57
N GLY A 106 -3.89 -4.34 12.94
CA GLY A 106 -4.00 -2.96 12.49
C GLY A 106 -4.71 -2.81 11.15
N GLY A 107 -4.78 -1.57 10.69
CA GLY A 107 -5.46 -1.16 9.46
C GLY A 107 -4.52 -0.63 8.40
N ASN A 108 -4.86 0.50 7.81
CA ASN A 108 -4.12 1.16 6.74
C ASN A 108 -3.37 2.39 7.28
N TYR A 109 -2.37 2.83 6.54
CA TYR A 109 -1.74 4.12 6.76
C TYR A 109 -2.43 5.18 5.91
N TRP A 110 -2.68 6.35 6.52
CA TRP A 110 -3.28 7.51 5.86
C TRP A 110 -2.41 8.72 6.14
N ASP A 111 -1.91 9.36 5.09
CA ASP A 111 -1.08 10.57 5.19
C ASP A 111 -1.79 11.75 5.87
N ASP A 112 -3.12 11.79 5.77
CA ASP A 112 -3.98 12.80 6.39
C ASP A 112 -4.47 12.42 7.80
N TYR A 113 -4.08 11.26 8.34
CA TYR A 113 -4.45 10.86 9.69
C TYR A 113 -3.70 11.68 10.75
N THR A 114 -4.45 12.48 11.51
CA THR A 114 -3.91 13.33 12.57
C THR A 114 -4.21 12.81 13.98
N GLY A 115 -4.54 11.52 14.12
CA GLY A 115 -4.80 10.92 15.41
C GLY A 115 -3.55 10.84 16.30
N ILE A 116 -3.77 10.46 17.56
CA ILE A 116 -2.72 10.23 18.54
C ILE A 116 -2.63 8.73 18.84
N ASP A 117 -1.48 8.27 19.31
CA ASP A 117 -1.20 6.89 19.71
C ASP A 117 -0.65 6.93 21.14
N ASN A 118 -1.55 6.90 22.12
CA ASN A 118 -1.23 6.88 23.54
C ASN A 118 -1.80 5.65 24.25
N TYR A 119 -2.66 4.89 23.57
CA TYR A 119 -3.31 3.71 24.08
C TYR A 119 -3.07 2.52 23.14
N HIS A 120 -3.38 1.33 23.66
CA HIS A 120 -3.27 0.08 22.93
C HIS A 120 -4.43 -0.85 23.31
N GLY A 121 -4.51 -1.99 22.62
CA GLY A 121 -5.52 -3.02 22.85
C GLY A 121 -6.78 -2.86 21.98
N VAL A 122 -7.66 -3.86 22.03
CA VAL A 122 -8.86 -3.96 21.16
C VAL A 122 -9.78 -2.73 21.25
N ASN A 123 -9.80 -2.02 22.38
CA ASN A 123 -10.64 -0.83 22.54
C ASN A 123 -9.84 0.48 22.57
N GLN A 124 -8.52 0.45 22.34
CA GLN A 124 -7.65 1.61 22.45
C GLN A 124 -7.82 2.37 23.79
N ASP A 125 -7.86 1.61 24.90
CA ASP A 125 -8.14 2.13 26.24
C ASP A 125 -7.08 1.74 27.30
N ILE A 126 -6.05 0.98 26.92
CA ILE A 126 -4.96 0.58 27.79
C ILE A 126 -3.77 1.52 27.56
N PRO A 127 -3.26 2.25 28.57
CA PRO A 127 -2.18 3.22 28.35
C PRO A 127 -0.88 2.60 27.82
N GLY A 128 -0.31 3.26 26.81
CA GLY A 128 0.94 2.89 26.13
C GLY A 128 0.72 2.84 24.61
N SER A 129 1.68 3.35 23.84
CA SER A 129 1.58 3.37 22.38
C SER A 129 1.91 2.02 21.75
N ASP A 130 1.29 1.69 20.62
CA ASP A 130 1.53 0.43 19.89
C ASP A 130 1.72 0.59 18.37
N GLY A 131 1.78 1.83 17.86
CA GLY A 131 1.91 2.13 16.44
C GLY A 131 0.58 2.17 15.70
N MET A 132 -0.56 2.03 16.39
CA MET A 132 -1.91 2.24 15.85
C MET A 132 -2.55 3.45 16.52
N GLY A 133 -3.28 4.23 15.74
CA GLY A 133 -3.96 5.41 16.25
C GLY A 133 -5.15 5.06 17.15
N ASP A 134 -5.31 5.83 18.22
CA ASP A 134 -6.33 5.66 19.25
C ASP A 134 -7.77 5.91 18.73
N THR A 135 -7.89 6.62 17.59
CA THR A 135 -9.17 7.01 17.00
C THR A 135 -9.37 6.41 15.61
N PRO A 136 -10.52 5.80 15.30
CA PRO A 136 -10.80 5.27 13.97
C PRO A 136 -10.71 6.34 12.86
N TYR A 137 -10.25 5.95 11.67
CA TYR A 137 -10.30 6.76 10.45
C TYR A 137 -11.60 6.48 9.68
N PRO A 138 -12.48 7.47 9.48
CA PRO A 138 -13.75 7.26 8.80
C PRO A 138 -13.58 7.15 7.27
N ILE A 139 -14.29 6.21 6.64
CA ILE A 139 -14.34 6.08 5.18
C ILE A 139 -15.57 6.82 4.63
N SER A 140 -15.39 7.63 3.59
CA SER A 140 -16.48 8.39 2.99
C SER A 140 -17.50 7.48 2.28
N GLY A 141 -18.76 7.94 2.17
CA GLY A 141 -19.81 7.24 1.42
C GLY A 141 -20.72 6.32 2.25
N GLY A 142 -20.31 5.94 3.45
CA GLY A 142 -21.06 5.03 4.32
C GLY A 142 -20.72 5.19 5.80
N ASN A 143 -20.78 4.09 6.54
CA ASN A 143 -20.42 4.02 7.96
C ASN A 143 -19.17 3.16 8.22
N ASN A 144 -18.44 2.78 7.17
CA ASN A 144 -17.22 1.99 7.32
C ASN A 144 -16.09 2.89 7.84
N GLN A 145 -15.17 2.28 8.57
CA GLN A 145 -14.03 2.96 9.15
C GLN A 145 -12.88 1.96 9.28
N ASP A 146 -11.67 2.47 9.26
CA ASP A 146 -10.49 1.76 9.74
C ASP A 146 -10.39 2.00 11.25
N ASN A 147 -10.56 0.94 12.03
CA ASN A 147 -10.56 1.04 13.50
C ASN A 147 -9.17 1.16 14.12
N TYR A 148 -8.12 0.84 13.36
CA TYR A 148 -6.75 0.80 13.84
C TYR A 148 -5.79 1.43 12.82
N PRO A 149 -5.94 2.73 12.49
CA PRO A 149 -5.07 3.39 11.51
C PRO A 149 -3.61 3.26 11.91
N LEU A 150 -2.73 2.90 10.98
CA LEU A 150 -1.30 2.78 11.25
C LEU A 150 -0.67 4.17 11.37
N MET A 151 0.19 4.36 12.37
CA MET A 151 0.92 5.62 12.58
C MET A 151 2.10 5.81 11.62
N GLU A 152 2.55 4.73 10.98
CA GLU A 152 3.63 4.73 9.99
C GLU A 152 3.21 3.92 8.76
N THR A 153 3.78 4.26 7.60
CA THR A 153 3.53 3.58 6.33
C THR A 153 3.82 2.09 6.44
N PHE A 154 3.01 1.26 5.77
CA PHE A 154 3.24 -0.18 5.76
C PHE A 154 4.45 -0.59 4.88
N THR A 155 4.90 0.29 3.98
CA THR A 155 6.04 0.07 3.07
C THR A 155 7.15 1.11 3.32
N GLY A 156 8.30 0.73 3.89
CA GLY A 156 9.45 1.62 4.15
C GLY A 156 10.39 1.81 2.96
N PHE A 157 9.87 2.24 1.84
CA PHE A 157 10.35 1.76 0.55
C PHE A 157 10.86 3.06 -0.19
N TYR A 158 12.19 3.33 -0.34
CA TYR A 158 12.79 4.60 -0.90
C TYR A 158 13.73 4.41 -2.12
N TYR A 159 13.70 5.28 -3.15
CA TYR A 159 14.65 5.33 -4.32
C TYR A 159 15.27 6.73 -4.51
N ASP A 160 16.52 6.79 -5.00
CA ASP A 160 17.33 8.00 -5.27
C ASP A 160 18.37 7.73 -6.39
N ASP A 161 18.71 8.73 -7.20
CA ASP A 161 19.67 8.66 -8.30
C ASP A 161 21.11 8.88 -7.81
N PHE A 162 21.80 7.77 -7.51
CA PHE A 162 23.18 7.75 -7.03
C PHE A 162 24.20 8.34 -8.03
N GLU A 163 24.36 9.66 -8.07
CA GLU A 163 25.46 10.31 -8.79
C GLU A 163 26.83 10.14 -8.09
N ASP A 164 26.87 9.86 -6.77
CA ASP A 164 28.11 9.86 -5.98
C ASP A 164 28.56 8.50 -5.42
N GLY A 165 27.72 7.46 -5.52
CA GLY A 165 28.05 6.09 -5.06
C GLY A 165 28.10 5.91 -3.54
N THR A 166 27.51 6.82 -2.75
CA THR A 166 27.46 6.70 -1.28
C THR A 166 26.04 6.61 -0.76
N LEU A 167 25.78 5.70 0.18
CA LEU A 167 24.48 5.49 0.82
C LEU A 167 24.09 6.62 1.80
N ASP A 168 24.98 7.57 2.04
CA ASP A 168 24.88 8.57 3.12
C ASP A 168 23.73 9.58 2.92
N LYS A 169 23.20 9.72 1.70
CA LYS A 169 22.02 10.55 1.39
C LYS A 169 20.70 9.82 1.59
N TRP A 170 20.75 8.50 1.74
CA TRP A 170 19.58 7.71 2.04
C TRP A 170 19.38 7.74 3.56
N ASN A 171 18.16 7.98 4.02
CA ASN A 171 17.79 7.75 5.42
C ASN A 171 17.70 6.23 5.69
N ILE A 172 18.81 5.51 5.54
CA ILE A 172 18.90 4.08 5.82
C ILE A 172 19.00 3.92 7.32
N ILE A 173 17.91 3.44 7.92
CA ILE A 173 17.83 3.33 9.38
C ILE A 173 18.47 2.02 9.86
N LEU A 174 18.35 0.90 9.11
CA LEU A 174 18.92 -0.43 9.46
C LEU A 174 19.11 -1.36 8.23
N GLY A 175 20.08 -2.30 8.29
CA GLY A 175 20.31 -3.37 7.30
C GLY A 175 21.78 -3.50 6.84
N ASP A 176 22.17 -4.66 6.31
CA ASP A 176 23.48 -4.86 5.65
C ASP A 176 23.32 -4.75 4.12
N TRP A 177 24.01 -3.79 3.52
CA TRP A 177 23.83 -3.38 2.12
C TRP A 177 25.15 -3.47 1.36
N GLU A 178 25.10 -3.93 0.11
CA GLU A 178 26.20 -3.83 -0.84
C GLU A 178 25.82 -2.95 -2.03
N VAL A 179 26.78 -2.17 -2.52
CA VAL A 179 26.60 -1.40 -3.76
C VAL A 179 27.33 -2.14 -4.87
N LEU A 180 26.58 -2.58 -5.88
CA LEU A 180 27.11 -3.25 -7.06
C LEU A 180 27.15 -2.29 -8.24
N THR A 181 28.22 -2.33 -9.04
CA THR A 181 28.28 -1.62 -10.32
C THR A 181 27.98 -2.60 -11.44
N GLU A 182 26.92 -2.35 -12.19
CA GLU A 182 26.56 -3.11 -13.38
C GLU A 182 27.54 -2.86 -14.54
N PRO A 183 27.60 -3.76 -15.53
CA PRO A 183 28.39 -3.55 -16.75
C PRO A 183 28.00 -2.29 -17.55
N SER A 184 26.79 -1.77 -17.33
CA SER A 184 26.28 -0.50 -17.88
C SER A 184 26.92 0.73 -17.23
N GLY A 185 27.60 0.57 -16.08
CA GLY A 185 28.13 1.66 -15.26
C GLY A 185 27.19 2.15 -14.16
N ASN A 186 25.98 1.61 -14.09
CA ASN A 186 24.99 1.95 -13.07
C ASN A 186 25.36 1.31 -11.73
N HIS A 187 25.05 1.99 -10.63
CA HIS A 187 25.21 1.46 -9.28
C HIS A 187 23.86 1.04 -8.72
N ILE A 188 23.80 -0.14 -8.09
CA ILE A 188 22.60 -0.71 -7.48
C ILE A 188 22.90 -1.03 -6.03
N ALA A 189 22.03 -0.62 -5.11
CA ALA A 189 22.07 -1.04 -3.72
C ALA A 189 21.30 -2.37 -3.55
N HIS A 190 22.00 -3.39 -3.07
CA HIS A 190 21.44 -4.69 -2.73
C HIS A 190 21.40 -4.88 -1.22
N LEU A 191 20.26 -5.30 -0.69
CA LEU A 191 20.13 -5.69 0.71
C LEU A 191 20.57 -7.15 0.87
N ASN A 192 21.70 -7.36 1.56
CA ASN A 192 22.24 -8.68 1.81
C ASN A 192 21.51 -9.38 2.96
N ILE A 193 21.23 -8.65 4.04
CA ILE A 193 20.54 -9.17 5.22
C ILE A 193 19.61 -8.08 5.78
N ALA A 194 18.31 -8.35 5.71
CA ALA A 194 17.31 -7.60 6.47
C ALA A 194 17.37 -8.02 7.95
N SER A 195 17.41 -7.06 8.88
CA SER A 195 16.98 -7.34 10.25
C SER A 195 15.49 -7.72 10.24
N GLU A 196 14.94 -8.34 11.30
CA GLU A 196 13.48 -8.60 11.36
C GLU A 196 12.64 -7.33 11.16
N GLU A 197 13.19 -6.16 11.49
CA GLU A 197 12.62 -4.83 11.23
C GLU A 197 12.81 -4.34 9.77
N GLY A 198 13.83 -4.82 9.06
CA GLY A 198 14.20 -4.40 7.69
C GLY A 198 13.49 -5.11 6.55
N ARG A 199 12.69 -6.16 6.82
CA ARG A 199 11.90 -6.84 5.76
C ARG A 199 10.84 -5.94 5.12
N ARG A 200 10.52 -4.80 5.75
CA ARG A 200 9.41 -3.92 5.37
C ARG A 200 9.83 -2.74 4.48
N MET A 201 11.07 -2.63 3.98
CA MET A 201 11.63 -1.33 3.56
C MET A 201 12.33 -1.15 2.15
N VAL A 202 11.79 -1.53 0.98
CA VAL A 202 12.52 -1.37 -0.33
C VAL A 202 11.70 -0.91 -1.60
N SER A 203 11.21 0.34 -1.78
CA SER A 203 10.34 0.77 -2.95
C SER A 203 10.97 1.82 -3.79
N LYS A 204 11.08 1.47 -5.06
CA LYS A 204 10.14 1.65 -6.14
C LYS A 204 9.97 3.04 -6.72
N GLU A 205 10.97 3.91 -6.90
CA GLU A 205 10.83 5.01 -7.88
C GLU A 205 11.69 4.81 -9.13
N THR A 206 11.09 4.94 -10.32
CA THR A 206 11.82 5.54 -11.44
C THR A 206 10.84 6.20 -12.40
N ILE A 207 11.14 7.45 -12.78
CA ILE A 207 10.83 8.03 -14.09
C ILE A 207 12.20 7.99 -14.83
N ASP A 208 12.44 7.46 -16.03
CA ASP A 208 11.64 7.12 -17.21
C ASP A 208 12.27 5.92 -17.99
N ASP A 209 11.44 5.30 -18.83
CA ASP A 209 11.67 4.40 -19.99
C ASP A 209 12.86 3.40 -20.03
N ASN A 210 12.51 2.12 -19.80
CA ASN A 210 13.18 0.86 -20.22
C ASN A 210 14.09 0.10 -19.25
N VAL A 211 13.83 0.07 -17.95
CA VAL A 211 14.53 -0.88 -17.05
C VAL A 211 13.59 -1.61 -16.08
N ILE A 212 13.50 -2.93 -16.25
CA ILE A 212 12.87 -3.88 -15.31
C ILE A 212 13.95 -4.38 -14.36
N ILE A 213 13.70 -4.31 -13.04
CA ILE A 213 14.53 -4.94 -12.02
C ILE A 213 13.66 -5.99 -11.33
N THR A 214 14.13 -7.24 -11.32
CA THR A 214 13.47 -8.36 -10.65
C THR A 214 14.22 -8.68 -9.37
N ALA A 215 13.53 -8.68 -8.22
CA ALA A 215 14.05 -9.26 -6.99
C ALA A 215 13.58 -10.72 -6.92
N GLU A 216 14.51 -11.67 -6.90
CA GLU A 216 14.21 -13.09 -6.67
C GLU A 216 14.59 -13.41 -5.22
N ILE A 217 13.58 -13.69 -4.39
CA ILE A 217 13.82 -14.21 -3.05
C ILE A 217 14.27 -15.67 -3.20
N LYS A 218 15.52 -15.96 -2.86
CA LYS A 218 15.97 -17.34 -2.69
C LYS A 218 15.64 -17.80 -1.28
N ASP A 219 14.63 -18.65 -1.18
CA ASP A 219 14.42 -19.47 0.00
C ASP A 219 15.63 -20.41 0.19
N PHE A 220 16.19 -20.42 1.41
CA PHE A 220 17.14 -21.45 1.86
C PHE A 220 16.40 -22.56 2.61
#